data_AF-B8BV43-F1
#
_entry.id   AF-B8BV43-F1
#
_cell.length_a   1.000
_cell.length_b   1.000
_cell.length_c   1.000
_cell.angle_alpha   90.00
_cell.angle_beta   90.00
_cell.angle_gamma   90.00
#
_symmetry.space_group_name_H-M   'P 1'
#
loop_
_entity.id
_entity.type
_entity.pdbx_description
1 polymer ?
#
loop_
_entity_poly.entity_id
_entity_poly.type
_entity_poly.pdbx_seq_one_letter_code
_entity_poly.pdbx_strand_id
1 'polypeptide(L)'
;MSTPQENIYEYNQKTTPEAVAPSGGGGHASSTVVSSAGGSVHRGVEQQPAMRSIAISHIPHRVLHFEPALKRESPGRIQPLSEFGRAPSNESTINNSLEFPKEQLYPNSHNTSSSDDVNLTPADRRWAVDHAVLQTRPDDYPLERTSRVIHGTKAEIISSRIAKCLQSRSIEAKFSKTENNVAECRNTDFCKFYIRLYLEKEGGDGGVLVEVQRLCGDCVSFMHDYRAVLDASEGKEVVKTVEKSIYWLLPLSEMSFMKDVPPLSKEEEVQPVNMTAELLASNQSDSNMLGMENLVSLTDSLQTVKPTAILSAKRILYPDHHDNKPFNMHNYVMSLVIFGNESEEKSFFEGTAMEEHDMRLRNLAICSVANSLALLAKEGCLSQTIDPCKDWYKDVLIPRLVQDLSTAGEHPHDACYACRCLSSLATTCERLADKMKIVGGLYALKSAEEVGQTEFGGIPLDEDSTF
;
A
#
# COMPACT_ATOMS: atom_id res chain seq x y z
N MET A 1 -5.30 -55.41 -20.87
CA MET A 1 -6.43 -54.46 -20.92
C MET A 1 -7.40 -54.86 -19.85
N SER A 2 -7.25 -54.28 -18.66
CA SER A 2 -8.08 -54.55 -17.48
C SER A 2 -8.18 -53.23 -16.73
N THR A 3 -9.39 -52.69 -16.66
CA THR A 3 -9.77 -51.48 -15.94
C THR A 3 -9.73 -51.73 -14.42
N PRO A 4 -9.33 -50.76 -13.58
CA PRO A 4 -9.49 -50.86 -12.14
C PRO A 4 -10.84 -50.29 -11.68
N GLN A 5 -11.48 -51.01 -10.77
CA GLN A 5 -12.71 -50.63 -10.06
C GLN A 5 -12.43 -49.56 -9.00
N GLU A 6 -13.35 -48.60 -8.90
CA GLU A 6 -13.44 -47.59 -7.85
C GLU A 6 -13.91 -48.21 -6.52
N ASN A 7 -13.20 -47.95 -5.43
CA ASN A 7 -13.62 -48.25 -4.07
C ASN A 7 -14.25 -47.00 -3.44
N ILE A 8 -15.54 -47.09 -3.14
CA ILE A 8 -16.32 -46.13 -2.37
C ILE A 8 -16.16 -46.49 -0.88
N TYR A 9 -15.69 -45.54 -0.07
CA TYR A 9 -15.67 -45.67 1.39
C TYR A 9 -16.98 -45.12 2.00
N GLU A 10 -17.72 -46.00 2.67
CA GLU A 10 -18.88 -45.69 3.51
C GLU A 10 -18.44 -44.97 4.80
N TYR A 11 -19.17 -43.91 5.16
CA TYR A 11 -18.99 -43.15 6.40
C TYR A 11 -20.02 -43.63 7.45
N ASN A 12 -19.52 -44.10 8.59
CA ASN A 12 -20.32 -44.62 9.70
C ASN A 12 -20.92 -43.51 10.58
N GLN A 13 -22.17 -43.71 10.98
CA GLN A 13 -22.94 -42.94 11.95
C GLN A 13 -22.41 -43.12 13.38
N LYS A 14 -22.43 -42.06 14.20
CA LYS A 14 -22.35 -42.17 15.67
C LYS A 14 -23.18 -41.09 16.39
N THR A 15 -24.31 -41.56 16.91
CA THR A 15 -24.84 -41.40 18.29
C THR A 15 -24.72 -40.06 19.03
N THR A 16 -25.89 -39.49 19.31
CA THR A 16 -26.22 -38.49 20.34
C THR A 16 -26.15 -39.04 21.78
N PRO A 17 -25.91 -38.20 22.81
CA PRO A 17 -26.28 -38.52 24.18
C PRO A 17 -27.43 -37.65 24.73
N GLU A 18 -28.18 -38.29 25.62
CA GLU A 18 -29.40 -37.86 26.31
C GLU A 18 -29.22 -36.64 27.24
N ALA A 19 -30.28 -35.84 27.31
CA ALA A 19 -30.44 -34.75 28.28
C ALA A 19 -31.13 -35.25 29.56
N VAL A 20 -30.48 -35.02 30.71
CA VAL A 20 -31.01 -35.26 32.05
C VAL A 20 -31.48 -33.93 32.64
N ALA A 21 -32.75 -33.87 33.04
CA ALA A 21 -33.36 -32.76 33.78
C ALA A 21 -32.98 -32.80 35.27
N PRO A 22 -32.94 -31.65 35.97
CA PRO A 22 -33.10 -31.62 37.41
C PRO A 22 -34.39 -30.92 37.84
N SER A 23 -35.07 -31.61 38.73
CA SER A 23 -36.25 -31.20 39.48
C SER A 23 -35.94 -30.24 40.63
N GLY A 24 -36.95 -29.43 40.95
CA GLY A 24 -37.12 -28.45 42.01
C GLY A 24 -36.43 -28.61 43.38
N GLY A 25 -36.24 -27.46 44.01
CA GLY A 25 -35.96 -27.31 45.43
C GLY A 25 -36.20 -25.86 45.87
N GLY A 26 -37.43 -25.55 46.28
CA GLY A 26 -37.78 -24.27 46.91
C GLY A 26 -37.40 -24.26 48.39
N GLY A 27 -36.94 -23.10 48.88
CA GLY A 27 -36.60 -22.86 50.28
C GLY A 27 -36.82 -21.40 50.66
N HIS A 28 -37.66 -21.19 51.67
CA HIS A 28 -38.16 -19.92 52.19
C HIS A 28 -37.15 -19.11 53.04
N ALA A 29 -37.37 -17.79 53.03
CA ALA A 29 -37.35 -16.82 54.14
C ALA A 29 -36.07 -16.58 54.96
N SER A 30 -35.61 -15.33 55.01
CA SER A 30 -35.90 -14.42 56.14
C SER A 30 -35.20 -13.07 56.02
N SER A 31 -35.92 -12.05 56.50
CA SER A 31 -35.51 -10.66 56.66
C SER A 31 -34.48 -10.50 57.78
N THR A 32 -33.63 -9.47 57.69
CA THR A 32 -33.27 -8.68 58.88
C THR A 32 -32.92 -7.25 58.47
N VAL A 33 -33.70 -6.32 59.01
CA VAL A 33 -33.51 -4.88 59.00
C VAL A 33 -32.58 -4.53 60.16
N VAL A 34 -31.52 -3.74 59.93
CA VAL A 34 -30.84 -3.00 60.99
C VAL A 34 -30.55 -1.58 60.48
N SER A 35 -31.25 -0.63 61.08
CA SER A 35 -30.94 0.79 61.07
C SER A 35 -29.89 1.08 62.14
N SER A 36 -28.88 1.91 61.83
CA SER A 36 -28.18 2.68 62.86
C SER A 36 -27.71 4.02 62.30
N ALA A 37 -28.06 5.05 63.06
CA ALA A 37 -27.85 6.46 62.80
C ALA A 37 -26.43 6.93 63.11
N GLY A 38 -26.09 8.10 62.57
CA GLY A 38 -25.25 9.09 63.25
C GLY A 38 -23.94 9.44 62.57
N GLY A 39 -23.69 10.73 62.36
CA GLY A 39 -22.34 11.27 62.22
C GLY A 39 -22.12 12.29 61.12
N SER A 40 -22.57 13.52 61.38
CA SER A 40 -22.23 14.74 60.62
C SER A 40 -20.71 14.97 60.56
N VAL A 41 -20.15 15.13 59.36
CA VAL A 41 -18.83 15.76 59.13
C VAL A 41 -18.89 16.61 57.87
N HIS A 42 -18.50 17.88 58.02
CA HIS A 42 -18.36 18.91 56.98
C HIS A 42 -17.67 18.41 55.71
N ARG A 43 -18.31 18.58 54.55
CA ARG A 43 -17.64 18.61 53.24
C ARG A 43 -17.63 20.04 52.71
N GLY A 44 -16.41 20.49 52.41
CA GLY A 44 -16.14 21.73 51.71
C GLY A 44 -16.74 21.74 50.31
N VAL A 45 -17.13 22.93 49.90
CA VAL A 45 -17.61 23.27 48.57
C VAL A 45 -16.42 23.21 47.62
N GLU A 46 -16.36 22.19 46.76
CA GLU A 46 -15.48 22.15 45.61
C GLU A 46 -16.34 22.28 44.35
N GLN A 47 -16.16 23.41 43.66
CA GLN A 47 -16.92 23.81 42.48
C GLN A 47 -16.60 22.87 41.31
N GLN A 48 -17.62 22.15 40.81
CA GLN A 48 -17.54 21.52 39.49
C GLN A 48 -17.55 22.60 38.40
N PRO A 49 -16.66 22.56 37.40
CA PRO A 49 -16.77 23.42 36.24
C PRO A 49 -17.97 22.99 35.39
N ALA A 50 -18.93 23.91 35.23
CA ALA A 50 -20.05 23.76 34.31
C ALA A 50 -19.55 23.62 32.88
N MET A 51 -19.75 22.45 32.26
CA MET A 51 -19.62 22.29 30.82
C MET A 51 -20.66 23.17 30.13
N ARG A 52 -20.20 24.27 29.53
CA ARG A 52 -21.01 25.09 28.62
C ARG A 52 -21.09 24.34 27.30
N SER A 53 -22.29 23.84 27.00
CA SER A 53 -22.67 23.38 25.66
C SER A 53 -22.52 24.54 24.69
N ILE A 54 -21.62 24.41 23.72
CA ILE A 54 -21.52 25.35 22.59
C ILE A 54 -22.59 24.93 21.59
N ALA A 55 -23.64 25.74 21.50
CA ALA A 55 -24.62 25.64 20.43
C ALA A 55 -23.91 25.83 19.09
N ILE A 56 -23.93 24.80 18.24
CA ILE A 56 -23.48 24.88 16.85
C ILE A 56 -24.51 25.69 16.08
N SER A 57 -24.26 27.00 15.97
CA SER A 57 -25.01 27.90 15.10
C SER A 57 -24.78 27.51 13.63
N HIS A 58 -25.87 27.45 12.87
CA HIS A 58 -25.91 27.15 11.44
C HIS A 58 -24.81 27.84 10.63
N ILE A 59 -23.96 27.05 10.01
CA ILE A 59 -23.04 27.49 8.96
C ILE A 59 -23.83 27.45 7.64
N PRO A 60 -23.93 28.54 6.86
CA PRO A 60 -24.61 28.52 5.58
C PRO A 60 -23.86 27.60 4.62
N HIS A 61 -24.59 26.69 3.98
CA HIS A 61 -24.09 25.79 2.93
C HIS A 61 -23.41 26.60 1.82
N ARG A 62 -22.07 26.58 1.78
CA ARG A 62 -21.34 26.86 0.55
C ARG A 62 -21.50 25.64 -0.35
N VAL A 63 -22.33 25.79 -1.38
CA VAL A 63 -22.38 24.86 -2.51
C VAL A 63 -21.05 25.03 -3.26
N LEU A 64 -20.15 24.05 -3.10
CA LEU A 64 -18.99 23.92 -3.97
C LEU A 64 -19.51 23.43 -5.33
N HIS A 65 -19.61 24.35 -6.29
CA HIS A 65 -19.82 24.01 -7.68
C HIS A 65 -18.53 23.34 -8.20
N PHE A 66 -18.52 22.01 -8.24
CA PHE A 66 -17.60 21.29 -9.11
C PHE A 66 -18.11 21.44 -10.54
N GLU A 67 -17.27 21.95 -11.43
CA GLU A 67 -17.55 21.85 -12.87
C GLU A 67 -17.67 20.37 -13.24
N PRO A 68 -18.64 19.99 -14.09
CA PRO A 68 -18.78 18.60 -14.51
C PRO A 68 -17.52 18.15 -15.26
N ALA A 69 -16.98 16.99 -14.90
CA ALA A 69 -15.91 16.35 -15.65
C ALA A 69 -16.29 16.26 -17.14
N LEU A 70 -15.34 16.62 -18.01
CA LEU A 70 -15.42 16.43 -19.45
C LEU A 70 -15.97 15.03 -19.75
N LYS A 71 -17.10 14.98 -20.45
CA LYS A 71 -17.77 13.74 -20.85
C LYS A 71 -16.79 12.90 -21.67
N ARG A 72 -16.29 11.80 -21.09
CA ARG A 72 -15.79 10.67 -21.91
C ARG A 72 -16.97 10.18 -22.75
N GLU A 73 -16.77 10.12 -24.06
CA GLU A 73 -17.75 9.54 -24.98
C GLU A 73 -18.09 8.11 -24.54
N SER A 74 -19.38 7.84 -24.36
CA SER A 74 -19.88 6.53 -24.00
C SER A 74 -19.66 5.55 -25.17
N PRO A 75 -19.18 4.31 -24.94
CA PRO A 75 -19.22 3.30 -25.99
C PRO A 75 -20.69 3.01 -26.32
N GLY A 76 -21.01 3.05 -27.61
CA GLY A 76 -22.37 3.02 -28.15
C GLY A 76 -23.21 1.86 -27.63
N ARG A 77 -24.48 2.18 -27.37
CA ARG A 77 -25.57 1.26 -27.02
C ARG A 77 -25.73 0.20 -28.12
N ILE A 78 -25.47 -1.07 -27.79
CA ILE A 78 -25.78 -2.22 -28.65
C ILE A 78 -27.31 -2.30 -28.80
N GLN A 79 -27.81 -2.19 -30.05
CA GLN A 79 -29.22 -2.43 -30.37
C GLN A 79 -29.50 -3.94 -30.49
N PRO A 80 -30.72 -4.41 -30.16
CA PRO A 80 -31.11 -5.79 -30.38
C PRO A 80 -31.42 -6.03 -31.86
N LEU A 81 -30.78 -7.05 -32.44
CA LEU A 81 -31.05 -7.54 -33.79
C LEU A 81 -32.35 -8.36 -33.82
N SER A 82 -33.36 -7.84 -34.52
CA SER A 82 -34.53 -8.61 -34.97
C SER A 82 -34.40 -8.98 -36.45
N GLU A 83 -34.58 -10.27 -36.72
CA GLU A 83 -35.08 -10.95 -37.92
C GLU A 83 -34.98 -10.26 -39.29
N PHE A 84 -34.27 -10.90 -40.23
CA PHE A 84 -34.75 -11.11 -41.62
C PHE A 84 -33.97 -12.24 -42.34
N GLY A 85 -34.72 -13.26 -42.80
CA GLY A 85 -34.68 -13.74 -44.20
C GLY A 85 -33.49 -14.55 -44.76
N ARG A 86 -33.70 -15.88 -44.85
CA ARG A 86 -33.26 -16.86 -45.88
C ARG A 86 -32.38 -16.39 -47.08
N ALA A 87 -31.16 -16.97 -47.15
CA ALA A 87 -30.48 -17.79 -48.21
C ALA A 87 -30.50 -17.37 -49.72
N PRO A 88 -29.57 -17.83 -50.60
CA PRO A 88 -28.58 -18.92 -50.43
C PRO A 88 -27.14 -18.69 -50.99
N SER A 89 -26.27 -19.64 -50.60
CA SER A 89 -25.08 -20.18 -51.30
C SER A 89 -24.04 -19.22 -51.90
N ASN A 90 -22.82 -19.26 -51.35
CA ASN A 90 -21.63 -19.57 -52.13
C ASN A 90 -20.46 -19.95 -51.21
N GLU A 91 -19.82 -21.06 -51.57
CA GLU A 91 -18.56 -21.55 -51.02
C GLU A 91 -17.45 -20.51 -51.24
N SER A 92 -16.79 -20.11 -50.16
CA SER A 92 -15.36 -19.77 -50.22
C SER A 92 -14.73 -19.93 -48.84
N THR A 93 -13.70 -20.75 -48.83
CA THR A 93 -12.83 -21.10 -47.72
C THR A 93 -12.15 -19.85 -47.15
N ILE A 94 -12.39 -19.54 -45.87
CA ILE A 94 -11.55 -18.60 -45.10
C ILE A 94 -11.10 -19.31 -43.84
N ASN A 95 -9.90 -19.88 -43.90
CA ASN A 95 -9.08 -20.17 -42.74
C ASN A 95 -8.50 -18.83 -42.25
N ASN A 96 -9.01 -18.30 -41.14
CA ASN A 96 -8.30 -17.28 -40.36
C ASN A 96 -7.91 -17.89 -39.02
N SER A 97 -6.75 -18.54 -39.03
CA SER A 97 -5.98 -18.84 -37.83
C SER A 97 -5.41 -17.51 -37.33
N LEU A 98 -5.73 -17.14 -36.10
CA LEU A 98 -5.07 -16.06 -35.37
C LEU A 98 -3.65 -16.52 -35.04
N GLU A 99 -2.73 -16.29 -35.97
CA GLU A 99 -1.30 -16.41 -35.73
C GLU A 99 -0.84 -15.23 -34.86
N PHE A 100 -0.51 -15.52 -33.60
CA PHE A 100 0.34 -14.67 -32.79
C PHE A 100 1.74 -14.62 -33.44
N PRO A 101 2.35 -13.43 -33.64
CA PRO A 101 3.70 -13.36 -34.18
C PRO A 101 4.68 -14.03 -33.22
N LYS A 102 5.24 -15.17 -33.66
CA LYS A 102 6.40 -15.79 -33.01
C LYS A 102 7.64 -14.95 -33.30
N GLU A 103 8.34 -14.62 -32.22
CA GLU A 103 9.80 -14.46 -32.11
C GLU A 103 10.55 -14.00 -33.37
N GLN A 104 10.89 -12.70 -33.39
CA GLN A 104 12.20 -12.30 -33.89
C GLN A 104 13.09 -11.99 -32.70
N LEU A 105 14.12 -12.82 -32.57
CA LEU A 105 15.31 -12.67 -31.76
C LEU A 105 15.76 -11.20 -31.68
N TYR A 106 15.93 -10.71 -30.45
CA TYR A 106 16.54 -9.45 -30.10
C TYR A 106 17.86 -9.22 -30.88
N PRO A 107 17.97 -8.16 -31.70
CA PRO A 107 19.24 -7.48 -31.85
C PRO A 107 19.40 -6.53 -30.66
N ASN A 108 20.48 -6.73 -29.88
CA ASN A 108 21.02 -5.72 -28.99
C ASN A 108 21.27 -4.43 -29.80
N SER A 109 20.33 -3.51 -29.75
CA SER A 109 20.52 -2.13 -30.22
C SER A 109 20.54 -1.24 -29.00
N HIS A 110 21.75 -0.85 -28.60
CA HIS A 110 21.97 0.31 -27.75
C HIS A 110 21.43 1.55 -28.49
N ASN A 111 20.14 1.84 -28.30
CA ASN A 111 19.61 3.18 -28.53
C ASN A 111 19.85 3.97 -27.26
N THR A 112 20.99 4.65 -27.22
CA THR A 112 21.26 5.76 -26.31
C THR A 112 20.40 6.95 -26.73
N SER A 113 19.14 6.97 -26.30
CA SER A 113 18.43 8.22 -26.09
C SER A 113 19.17 8.95 -24.96
N SER A 114 19.78 10.09 -25.27
CA SER A 114 20.39 10.97 -24.28
C SER A 114 19.30 11.62 -23.43
N SER A 115 18.72 10.87 -22.49
CA SER A 115 18.40 11.50 -21.21
C SER A 115 19.74 11.76 -20.55
N ASP A 116 20.02 13.03 -20.23
CA ASP A 116 21.10 13.36 -19.31
C ASP A 116 20.72 12.92 -17.89
N ASP A 117 20.43 11.62 -17.72
CA ASP A 117 20.53 10.93 -16.44
C ASP A 117 22.02 10.84 -16.12
N VAL A 118 22.56 12.00 -15.75
CA VAL A 118 23.85 12.14 -15.11
C VAL A 118 23.83 11.11 -13.99
N ASN A 119 24.64 10.06 -14.11
CA ASN A 119 24.89 9.08 -13.04
C ASN A 119 25.29 9.86 -11.79
N LEU A 120 24.30 10.18 -10.95
CA LEU A 120 24.48 10.91 -9.71
C LEU A 120 25.40 10.06 -8.87
N THR A 121 26.57 10.61 -8.55
CA THR A 121 27.52 9.92 -7.69
C THR A 121 26.87 9.73 -6.32
N PRO A 122 27.26 8.71 -5.54
CA PRO A 122 26.75 8.54 -4.17
C PRO A 122 26.94 9.77 -3.26
N ALA A 123 27.80 10.73 -3.66
CA ALA A 123 27.96 12.01 -3.00
C ALA A 123 26.80 12.99 -3.30
N ASP A 124 26.23 12.95 -4.51
CA ASP A 124 25.12 13.83 -4.93
C ASP A 124 23.80 13.49 -4.22
N ARG A 125 23.72 12.31 -3.60
CA ARG A 125 22.55 11.81 -2.85
C ARG A 125 22.57 12.24 -1.37
N ARG A 126 23.66 12.86 -0.90
CA ARG A 126 23.68 13.46 0.44
C ARG A 126 23.16 14.88 0.33
N TRP A 127 22.10 15.19 1.07
CA TRP A 127 21.63 16.56 1.19
C TRP A 127 22.69 17.40 1.91
N ALA A 128 23.53 18.10 1.14
CA ALA A 128 24.63 18.91 1.63
C ALA A 128 24.28 20.39 1.44
N VAL A 129 23.70 20.99 2.48
CA VAL A 129 23.30 22.40 2.43
C VAL A 129 24.38 23.28 3.04
N ASP A 130 25.07 24.05 2.21
CA ASP A 130 26.05 25.04 2.68
C ASP A 130 25.34 26.13 3.49
N HIS A 131 25.79 26.30 4.74
CA HIS A 131 25.24 27.29 5.65
C HIS A 131 25.45 28.73 5.15
N ALA A 132 26.55 29.00 4.42
CA ALA A 132 26.86 30.34 3.93
C ALA A 132 25.96 30.79 2.78
N VAL A 133 25.36 29.84 2.05
CA VAL A 133 24.51 30.10 0.88
C VAL A 133 23.02 30.10 1.25
N LEU A 134 22.68 29.77 2.50
CA LEU A 134 21.30 29.78 2.96
C LEU A 134 20.68 31.16 2.84
N GLN A 135 19.56 31.21 2.12
CA GLN A 135 18.75 32.41 2.02
C GLN A 135 18.00 32.65 3.33
N THR A 136 17.81 33.93 3.64
CA THR A 136 16.99 34.33 4.78
C THR A 136 15.53 34.19 4.40
N ARG A 137 14.68 33.76 5.35
CA ARG A 137 13.23 33.69 5.14
C ARG A 137 12.69 35.06 4.67
N PRO A 138 11.81 35.13 3.66
CA PRO A 138 11.15 36.38 3.29
C PRO A 138 10.31 36.94 4.45
N ASP A 139 10.31 38.25 4.64
CA ASP A 139 9.66 38.90 5.80
C ASP A 139 8.13 38.71 5.82
N ASP A 140 7.51 38.62 4.63
CA ASP A 140 6.05 38.42 4.46
C ASP A 140 5.64 36.93 4.44
N TYR A 141 6.57 36.01 4.75
CA TYR A 141 6.30 34.58 4.70
C TYR A 141 5.73 34.06 6.03
N PRO A 142 4.46 33.61 6.10
CA PRO A 142 3.87 33.13 7.34
C PRO A 142 4.55 31.82 7.79
N LEU A 143 4.90 31.76 9.07
CA LEU A 143 5.49 30.56 9.67
C LEU A 143 4.41 29.49 9.91
N GLU A 144 4.61 28.31 9.32
CA GLU A 144 3.79 27.15 9.60
C GLU A 144 4.11 26.55 10.99
N ARG A 145 3.12 25.86 11.59
CA ARG A 145 3.30 25.17 12.89
C ARG A 145 4.28 23.98 12.80
N THR A 146 4.59 23.56 11.58
CA THR A 146 5.52 22.49 11.21
C THR A 146 6.93 23.04 10.97
N SER A 147 7.29 24.12 11.65
CA SER A 147 8.60 24.75 11.58
C SER A 147 9.27 24.80 12.96
N ARG A 148 10.60 24.87 12.96
CA ARG A 148 11.42 24.94 14.18
C ARG A 148 12.75 25.64 13.89
N VAL A 149 13.14 26.56 14.77
CA VAL A 149 14.45 27.25 14.68
C VAL A 149 15.47 26.50 15.52
N ILE A 150 16.64 26.23 14.92
CA ILE A 150 17.73 25.48 15.53
C ILE A 150 18.94 26.41 15.65
N HIS A 151 19.36 26.67 16.87
CA HIS A 151 20.49 27.55 17.18
C HIS A 151 21.79 26.76 17.34
N GLY A 152 22.93 27.41 17.05
CA GLY A 152 24.27 26.88 17.30
C GLY A 152 24.67 25.66 16.46
N THR A 153 23.85 25.26 15.49
CA THR A 153 24.12 24.12 14.60
C THR A 153 24.14 24.57 13.14
N LYS A 154 25.19 24.19 12.41
CA LYS A 154 25.33 24.52 10.98
C LYS A 154 24.31 23.75 10.14
N ALA A 155 23.91 24.36 9.01
CA ALA A 155 22.96 23.78 8.06
C ALA A 155 23.40 22.42 7.49
N GLU A 156 24.70 22.24 7.25
CA GLU A 156 25.29 20.99 6.77
C GLU A 156 25.02 19.81 7.74
N ILE A 157 25.10 20.07 9.04
CA ILE A 157 24.85 19.06 10.07
C ILE A 157 23.35 18.76 10.16
N ILE A 158 22.52 19.80 10.10
CA ILE A 158 21.05 19.67 10.14
C ILE A 158 20.54 18.88 8.94
N SER A 159 20.94 19.25 7.72
CA SER A 159 20.57 18.56 6.48
C SER A 159 21.03 17.10 6.47
N SER A 160 22.25 16.82 6.94
CA SER A 160 22.74 15.44 7.10
C SER A 160 21.89 14.62 8.07
N ARG A 161 21.48 15.19 9.21
CA ARG A 161 20.59 14.51 10.18
C ARG A 161 19.21 14.24 9.58
N ILE A 162 18.65 15.21 8.86
CA ILE A 162 17.36 15.06 8.19
C ILE A 162 17.44 13.98 7.11
N ALA A 163 18.47 14.00 6.26
CA ALA A 163 18.67 12.97 5.24
C ALA A 163 18.74 11.55 5.85
N LYS A 164 19.48 11.39 6.96
CA LYS A 164 19.53 10.13 7.71
C LYS A 164 18.15 9.72 8.28
N CYS A 165 17.36 10.69 8.74
CA CYS A 165 16.00 10.46 9.21
C CYS A 165 15.10 9.94 8.07
N LEU A 166 15.06 10.64 6.94
CA LEU A 166 14.28 10.26 5.76
C LEU A 166 14.62 8.84 5.30
N GLN A 167 15.92 8.57 5.20
CA GLN A 167 16.47 7.25 4.90
C GLN A 167 15.94 6.18 5.86
N SER A 168 16.12 6.37 7.17
CA SER A 168 15.70 5.41 8.19
C SER A 168 14.20 5.14 8.25
N ARG A 169 13.40 6.07 7.69
CA ARG A 169 11.94 5.99 7.63
C ARG A 169 11.43 5.51 6.27
N SER A 170 12.32 5.13 5.36
CA SER A 170 11.97 4.72 3.99
C SER A 170 11.18 5.79 3.23
N ILE A 171 11.57 7.05 3.37
CA ILE A 171 10.95 8.19 2.68
C ILE A 171 11.77 8.50 1.43
N GLU A 172 11.14 8.44 0.26
CA GLU A 172 11.71 8.88 -1.02
C GLU A 172 12.02 10.39 -0.93
N ALA A 173 13.27 10.79 -1.20
CA ALA A 173 13.69 12.18 -1.12
C ALA A 173 14.42 12.62 -2.40
N LYS A 174 14.01 13.76 -2.96
CA LYS A 174 14.65 14.42 -4.10
C LYS A 174 15.15 15.78 -3.68
N PHE A 175 16.46 15.97 -3.73
CA PHE A 175 17.09 17.23 -3.37
C PHE A 175 17.17 18.14 -4.59
N SER A 176 16.68 19.38 -4.46
CA SER A 176 16.66 20.32 -5.58
C SER A 176 18.08 20.77 -5.95
N LYS A 177 18.43 20.66 -7.24
CA LYS A 177 19.72 21.11 -7.78
C LYS A 177 19.77 22.64 -7.94
N THR A 178 18.62 23.29 -8.07
CA THR A 178 18.50 24.74 -8.24
C THR A 178 18.38 25.44 -6.89
N GLU A 179 17.68 24.82 -5.95
CA GLU A 179 17.43 25.32 -4.61
C GLU A 179 18.01 24.34 -3.59
N ASN A 180 19.31 24.44 -3.34
CA ASN A 180 20.04 23.50 -2.48
C ASN A 180 19.42 23.34 -1.07
N ASN A 181 18.60 24.30 -0.63
CA ASN A 181 17.91 24.31 0.66
C ASN A 181 16.52 23.65 0.65
N VAL A 182 16.10 22.99 -0.44
CA VAL A 182 14.80 22.35 -0.58
C VAL A 182 14.93 20.84 -0.88
N ALA A 183 14.17 20.04 -0.14
CA ALA A 183 13.99 18.61 -0.39
C ALA A 183 12.51 18.30 -0.65
N GLU A 184 12.20 17.64 -1.77
CA GLU A 184 10.89 17.04 -2.04
C GLU A 184 10.88 15.63 -1.46
N CYS A 185 9.88 15.32 -0.64
CA CYS A 185 9.78 14.06 0.06
C CYS A 185 8.45 13.37 -0.24
N ARG A 186 8.47 12.04 -0.33
CA ARG A 186 7.29 11.19 -0.42
C ARG A 186 7.45 9.96 0.46
N ASN A 187 6.51 9.75 1.38
CA ASN A 187 6.53 8.58 2.25
C ASN A 187 5.80 7.37 1.63
N THR A 188 5.78 6.24 2.35
CA THR A 188 5.12 4.99 1.92
C THR A 188 3.61 5.11 1.78
N ASP A 189 2.99 6.09 2.44
CA ASP A 189 1.55 6.36 2.39
C ASP A 189 1.19 7.39 1.28
N PHE A 190 2.12 7.67 0.36
CA PHE A 190 1.97 8.65 -0.71
C PHE A 190 1.72 10.09 -0.23
N CYS A 191 2.07 10.40 1.02
CA CYS A 191 2.09 11.78 1.48
C CYS A 191 3.31 12.50 0.92
N LYS A 192 3.06 13.57 0.16
CA LYS A 192 4.10 14.45 -0.37
C LYS A 192 4.28 15.67 0.52
N PHE A 193 5.52 16.05 0.76
CA PHE A 193 5.84 17.25 1.52
C PHE A 193 7.20 17.82 1.12
N TYR A 194 7.39 19.12 1.32
CA TYR A 194 8.68 19.77 1.19
C TYR A 194 9.34 19.93 2.55
N ILE A 195 10.67 19.88 2.56
CA ILE A 195 11.49 20.37 3.67
C ILE A 195 12.30 21.55 3.14
N ARG A 196 12.24 22.68 3.83
CA ARG A 196 12.99 23.89 3.49
C ARG A 196 13.85 24.33 4.66
N LEU A 197 15.07 24.78 4.34
CA LEU A 197 15.99 25.39 5.29
C LEU A 197 16.13 26.88 5.00
N TYR A 198 16.07 27.71 6.04
CA TYR A 198 16.29 29.15 5.96
C TYR A 198 17.26 29.62 7.03
N LEU A 199 17.95 30.73 6.77
CA LEU A 199 18.71 31.45 7.78
C LEU A 199 17.79 32.41 8.55
N GLU A 200 17.74 32.28 9.88
CA GLU A 200 16.97 33.17 10.75
C GLU A 200 17.84 34.36 11.15
N LYS A 201 17.38 35.58 10.80
CA LYS A 201 18.09 36.85 11.12
C LYS A 201 17.89 37.29 12.58
N GLU A 202 16.82 36.83 13.22
CA GLU A 202 16.46 37.26 14.58
C GLU A 202 17.19 36.42 15.64
N GLY A 203 17.99 37.10 16.47
CA GLY A 203 18.81 36.49 17.53
C GLY A 203 20.28 36.45 17.12
N GLY A 204 21.13 37.19 17.86
CA GLY A 204 22.51 37.53 17.48
C GLY A 204 23.47 36.38 17.17
N ASP A 205 23.08 35.13 17.44
CA ASP A 205 23.88 33.94 17.16
C ASP A 205 23.54 33.25 15.82
N GLY A 206 22.48 33.69 15.12
CA GLY A 206 22.02 33.10 13.86
C GLY A 206 21.41 31.71 14.05
N GLY A 207 20.16 31.53 13.63
CA GLY A 207 19.47 30.23 13.65
C GLY A 207 19.32 29.64 12.25
N VAL A 208 19.16 28.33 12.15
CA VAL A 208 18.62 27.68 10.95
C VAL A 208 17.17 27.32 11.21
N LEU A 209 16.25 27.91 10.46
CA LEU A 209 14.84 27.55 10.47
C LEU A 209 14.66 26.32 9.56
N VAL A 210 14.12 25.25 10.14
CA VAL A 210 13.68 24.05 9.43
C VAL A 210 12.17 24.12 9.31
N GLU A 211 11.65 24.04 8.10
CA GLU A 211 10.22 24.04 7.83
C GLU A 211 9.83 22.81 7.02
N VAL A 212 8.76 22.14 7.42
CA VAL A 212 8.21 20.98 6.72
C VAL A 212 6.79 21.30 6.26
N GLN A 213 6.51 21.27 4.96
CA GLN A 213 5.23 21.67 4.40
C GLN A 213 4.55 20.53 3.67
N ARG A 214 3.34 20.15 4.10
CA ARG A 214 2.55 19.14 3.41
C ARG A 214 2.01 19.68 2.08
N LEU A 215 2.17 18.90 1.02
CA LEU A 215 1.59 19.17 -0.30
C LEU A 215 0.28 18.40 -0.47
N CYS A 216 0.31 17.08 -0.31
CA CYS A 216 -0.85 16.21 -0.44
C CYS A 216 -0.71 14.95 0.45
N GLY A 217 -1.80 14.20 0.59
CA GLY A 217 -1.84 12.93 1.36
C GLY A 217 -2.38 13.05 2.78
N ASP A 218 -2.33 11.94 3.51
CA ASP A 218 -2.91 11.81 4.85
C ASP A 218 -2.21 12.71 5.89
N CYS A 219 -3.01 13.33 6.76
CA CYS A 219 -2.49 14.23 7.79
C CYS A 219 -1.83 13.49 8.96
N VAL A 220 -2.26 12.26 9.27
CA VAL A 220 -1.71 11.50 10.40
C VAL A 220 -0.34 10.97 10.05
N SER A 221 -0.20 10.40 8.86
CA SER A 221 1.07 9.98 8.28
C SER A 221 2.06 11.15 8.20
N PHE A 222 1.63 12.30 7.65
CA PHE A 222 2.43 13.53 7.66
C PHE A 222 2.83 13.98 9.07
N MET A 223 1.90 13.94 10.04
CA MET A 223 2.18 14.34 11.42
C MET A 223 3.30 13.52 12.06
N HIS A 224 3.33 12.23 11.76
CA HIS A 224 4.34 11.33 12.25
C HIS A 224 5.71 11.65 11.62
N ASP A 225 5.75 11.87 10.31
CA ASP A 225 7.00 12.14 9.59
C ASP A 225 7.59 13.52 9.88
N TYR A 226 6.80 14.61 9.89
CA TYR A 226 7.37 15.94 10.15
C TYR A 226 7.92 16.04 11.57
N ARG A 227 7.29 15.39 12.56
CA ARG A 227 7.80 15.37 13.94
C ARG A 227 9.14 14.69 14.01
N ALA A 228 9.26 13.52 13.36
CA ALA A 228 10.53 12.81 13.29
C ALA A 228 11.62 13.65 12.61
N VAL A 229 11.29 14.37 11.53
CA VAL A 229 12.21 15.29 10.84
C VAL A 229 12.64 16.44 11.74
N LEU A 230 11.70 17.09 12.45
CA LEU A 230 12.00 18.21 13.35
C LEU A 230 12.76 17.79 14.62
N ASP A 231 12.57 16.57 15.11
CA ASP A 231 13.36 16.05 16.23
C ASP A 231 14.77 15.64 15.77
N ALA A 232 14.88 15.00 14.60
CA ALA A 232 16.17 14.67 14.00
C ALA A 232 17.02 15.92 13.71
N SER A 233 16.39 17.00 13.25
CA SER A 233 17.10 18.25 12.95
C SER A 233 17.72 18.88 14.21
N GLU A 234 17.03 18.84 15.35
CA GLU A 234 17.56 19.24 16.66
C GLU A 234 18.69 18.33 17.17
N GLY A 235 18.94 17.19 16.52
CA GLY A 235 19.90 16.19 16.98
C GLY A 235 19.39 15.37 18.14
N LYS A 236 18.08 15.37 18.41
CA LYS A 236 17.48 14.32 19.24
C LYS A 236 17.71 13.02 18.49
N GLU A 237 18.24 12.02 19.19
CA GLU A 237 18.24 10.69 18.63
C GLU A 237 16.78 10.37 18.31
N VAL A 238 16.53 10.00 17.05
CA VAL A 238 15.31 9.29 16.71
C VAL A 238 15.40 8.04 17.55
N VAL A 239 14.78 8.07 18.73
CA VAL A 239 14.51 6.87 19.49
C VAL A 239 13.85 6.03 18.42
N LYS A 240 14.49 4.91 18.07
CA LYS A 240 13.78 3.82 17.42
C LYS A 240 12.81 3.33 18.48
N THR A 241 11.85 4.16 18.87
CA THR A 241 10.58 3.70 19.35
C THR A 241 10.20 2.84 18.19
N VAL A 242 10.37 1.55 18.41
CA VAL A 242 9.64 0.52 17.72
C VAL A 242 8.19 0.77 18.14
N GLU A 243 7.65 1.94 17.81
CA GLU A 243 6.26 2.19 17.47
C GLU A 243 6.04 1.47 16.14
N LYS A 244 6.36 0.17 16.13
CA LYS A 244 5.38 -0.77 15.68
C LYS A 244 4.15 -0.44 16.51
N SER A 245 3.32 0.43 15.97
CA SER A 245 2.07 0.85 16.58
C SER A 245 1.46 -0.39 17.23
N ILE A 246 1.36 -0.41 18.56
CA ILE A 246 1.16 -1.63 19.36
C ILE A 246 -0.06 -2.43 18.87
N TYR A 247 -0.98 -1.74 18.20
CA TYR A 247 -2.20 -2.25 17.61
C TYR A 247 -2.01 -3.02 16.27
N TRP A 248 -0.80 -3.05 15.70
CA TRP A 248 -0.53 -3.57 14.33
C TRP A 248 0.41 -4.78 14.26
N LEU A 249 0.86 -5.32 15.40
CA LEU A 249 1.85 -6.40 15.39
C LEU A 249 1.31 -7.80 15.57
N LEU A 250 0.15 -7.91 16.19
CA LEU A 250 -0.46 -9.21 16.39
C LEU A 250 -1.43 -9.39 15.23
N PRO A 251 -1.28 -10.48 14.44
CA PRO A 251 -2.33 -10.89 13.53
C PRO A 251 -3.68 -10.80 14.23
N LEU A 252 -4.74 -10.39 13.51
CA LEU A 252 -6.07 -10.29 14.11
C LEU A 252 -6.44 -11.59 14.86
N SER A 253 -6.09 -12.75 14.30
CA SER A 253 -6.26 -14.08 14.92
C SER A 253 -5.56 -14.30 16.27
N GLU A 254 -4.52 -13.52 16.58
CA GLU A 254 -3.78 -13.59 17.84
C GLU A 254 -4.31 -12.62 18.90
N MET A 255 -5.24 -11.72 18.53
CA MET A 255 -5.84 -10.80 19.49
C MET A 255 -6.73 -11.56 20.48
N SER A 256 -6.59 -11.25 21.77
CA SER A 256 -7.24 -12.02 22.84
C SER A 256 -8.76 -12.06 22.72
N PHE A 257 -9.39 -10.99 22.23
CA PHE A 257 -10.84 -10.91 22.07
C PHE A 257 -11.36 -11.79 20.93
N MET A 258 -10.52 -12.15 19.95
CA MET A 258 -10.94 -13.00 18.82
C MET A 258 -11.27 -14.42 19.25
N LYS A 259 -10.86 -14.85 20.45
CA LYS A 259 -11.26 -16.14 21.03
C LYS A 259 -12.75 -16.20 21.37
N ASP A 260 -13.35 -15.04 21.63
CA ASP A 260 -14.76 -14.90 22.01
C ASP A 260 -15.66 -14.53 20.83
N VAL A 261 -15.08 -14.18 19.68
CA VAL A 261 -15.81 -13.86 18.45
C VAL A 261 -16.24 -15.18 17.78
N PRO A 262 -17.54 -15.41 17.55
CA PRO A 262 -18.00 -16.57 16.81
C PRO A 262 -17.33 -16.66 15.43
N PRO A 263 -17.06 -17.87 14.89
CA PRO A 263 -16.62 -18.02 13.52
C PRO A 263 -17.58 -17.31 12.57
N LEU A 264 -17.04 -16.54 11.64
CA LEU A 264 -17.83 -15.87 10.62
C LEU A 264 -18.52 -16.91 9.73
N SER A 265 -19.74 -16.59 9.32
CA SER A 265 -20.41 -17.32 8.25
C SER A 265 -19.67 -17.12 6.93
N LYS A 266 -19.84 -18.05 5.98
CA LYS A 266 -19.21 -17.92 4.65
C LYS A 266 -19.67 -16.65 3.94
N GLU A 267 -20.91 -16.25 4.16
CA GLU A 267 -21.50 -15.03 3.61
C GLU A 267 -20.79 -13.78 4.17
N GLU A 268 -20.50 -13.75 5.47
CA GLU A 268 -19.74 -12.66 6.11
C GLU A 268 -18.27 -12.63 5.66
N GLU A 269 -17.65 -13.78 5.40
CA GLU A 269 -16.28 -13.86 4.87
C GLU A 269 -16.16 -13.27 3.45
N VAL A 270 -17.20 -13.45 2.64
CA VAL A 270 -17.25 -13.05 1.21
C VAL A 270 -17.68 -11.58 1.03
N GLN A 271 -18.52 -11.05 1.92
CA GLN A 271 -19.13 -9.73 1.78
C GLN A 271 -18.11 -8.58 1.64
N PRO A 272 -17.01 -8.49 2.42
CA PRO A 272 -15.99 -7.46 2.24
C PRO A 272 -15.30 -7.52 0.88
N VAL A 273 -15.08 -8.74 0.36
CA VAL A 273 -14.43 -8.97 -0.95
C VAL A 273 -15.35 -8.51 -2.08
N ASN A 274 -16.65 -8.78 -1.97
CA ASN A 274 -17.64 -8.32 -2.95
C ASN A 274 -17.81 -6.80 -2.94
N MET A 275 -17.90 -6.18 -1.76
CA MET A 275 -17.92 -4.71 -1.64
C MET A 275 -16.67 -4.08 -2.28
N THR A 276 -15.51 -4.69 -2.06
CA THR A 276 -14.25 -4.24 -2.68
C THR A 276 -14.29 -4.37 -4.19
N ALA A 277 -14.81 -5.49 -4.73
CA ALA A 277 -14.99 -5.66 -6.16
C ALA A 277 -15.94 -4.63 -6.78
N GLU A 278 -17.02 -4.25 -6.08
CA GLU A 278 -17.95 -3.19 -6.52
C GLU A 278 -17.27 -1.81 -6.55
N LEU A 279 -16.46 -1.49 -5.53
CA LEU A 279 -15.69 -0.25 -5.48
C LEU A 279 -14.67 -0.17 -6.63
N LEU A 280 -13.97 -1.28 -6.92
CA LEU A 280 -13.02 -1.36 -8.04
C LEU A 280 -13.70 -1.27 -9.41
N ALA A 281 -14.93 -1.79 -9.53
CA ALA A 281 -15.73 -1.68 -10.75
C ALA A 281 -16.31 -0.28 -10.98
N SER A 282 -16.25 0.61 -9.98
CA SER A 282 -16.73 1.98 -10.10
C SER A 282 -15.88 2.79 -11.09
N ASN A 283 -16.53 3.65 -11.88
CA ASN A 283 -15.85 4.62 -12.74
C ASN A 283 -15.37 5.87 -11.99
N GLN A 284 -15.68 5.98 -10.70
CA GLN A 284 -15.27 7.12 -9.87
C GLN A 284 -13.88 6.83 -9.29
N SER A 285 -12.93 7.74 -9.51
CA SER A 285 -11.52 7.57 -9.12
C SER A 285 -11.34 7.41 -7.61
N ASP A 286 -12.14 8.10 -6.80
CA ASP A 286 -12.15 7.99 -5.34
C ASP A 286 -12.62 6.61 -4.86
N SER A 287 -13.71 6.11 -5.44
CA SER A 287 -14.26 4.78 -5.15
C SER A 287 -13.28 3.69 -5.54
N ASN A 288 -12.62 3.86 -6.68
CA ASN A 288 -11.63 2.94 -7.17
C ASN A 288 -10.38 2.91 -6.27
N MET A 289 -9.87 4.09 -5.88
CA MET A 289 -8.78 4.22 -4.91
C MET A 289 -9.12 3.54 -3.57
N LEU A 290 -10.32 3.82 -3.03
CA LEU A 290 -10.80 3.19 -1.81
C LEU A 290 -10.91 1.66 -1.96
N GLY A 291 -11.36 1.19 -3.14
CA GLY A 291 -11.38 -0.24 -3.47
C GLY A 291 -9.98 -0.86 -3.43
N MET A 292 -8.97 -0.17 -3.97
CA MET A 292 -7.59 -0.65 -3.95
C MET A 292 -6.97 -0.63 -2.54
N GLU A 293 -7.23 0.40 -1.74
CA GLU A 293 -6.82 0.46 -0.33
C GLU A 293 -7.45 -0.69 0.46
N ASN A 294 -8.76 -0.90 0.31
CA ASN A 294 -9.46 -2.02 0.93
C ASN A 294 -8.87 -3.36 0.49
N LEU A 295 -8.50 -3.52 -0.78
CA LEU A 295 -7.92 -4.75 -1.28
C LEU A 295 -6.55 -5.06 -0.65
N VAL A 296 -5.72 -4.05 -0.40
CA VAL A 296 -4.46 -4.20 0.32
C VAL A 296 -4.71 -4.70 1.75
N SER A 297 -5.68 -4.11 2.47
CA SER A 297 -6.06 -4.57 3.81
C SER A 297 -6.66 -5.98 3.79
N LEU A 298 -7.48 -6.32 2.80
CA LEU A 298 -8.10 -7.64 2.67
C LEU A 298 -7.10 -8.72 2.26
N THR A 299 -5.94 -8.40 1.73
CA THR A 299 -4.88 -9.38 1.41
C THR A 299 -3.86 -9.53 2.53
N ASP A 300 -3.89 -8.65 3.53
CA ASP A 300 -3.00 -8.68 4.69
C ASP A 300 -3.61 -9.48 5.85
N SER A 301 -2.99 -10.61 6.19
CA SER A 301 -3.38 -11.45 7.32
C SER A 301 -3.28 -10.78 8.70
N LEU A 302 -2.61 -9.62 8.79
CA LEU A 302 -2.58 -8.83 10.01
C LEU A 302 -3.82 -7.97 10.18
N GLN A 303 -4.44 -7.55 9.07
CA GLN A 303 -5.55 -6.60 9.05
C GLN A 303 -6.92 -7.27 8.90
N THR A 304 -6.96 -8.44 8.28
CA THR A 304 -8.20 -9.17 8.04
C THR A 304 -8.15 -10.60 8.57
N VAL A 305 -9.33 -11.21 8.69
CA VAL A 305 -9.46 -12.63 9.04
C VAL A 305 -8.90 -13.51 7.92
N LYS A 306 -8.23 -14.60 8.32
CA LYS A 306 -7.52 -15.50 7.40
C LYS A 306 -8.38 -16.05 6.24
N PRO A 307 -9.63 -16.50 6.42
CA PRO A 307 -10.45 -17.00 5.31
C PRO A 307 -10.71 -15.94 4.23
N THR A 308 -11.09 -14.73 4.64
CA THR A 308 -11.29 -13.58 3.75
C THR A 308 -9.99 -13.20 3.04
N ALA A 309 -8.84 -13.28 3.73
CA ALA A 309 -7.54 -13.02 3.14
C ALA A 309 -7.20 -14.00 2.01
N ILE A 310 -7.39 -15.30 2.27
CA ILE A 310 -7.14 -16.35 1.29
C ILE A 310 -8.10 -16.21 0.09
N LEU A 311 -9.37 -15.91 0.33
CA LEU A 311 -10.34 -15.68 -0.73
C LEU A 311 -9.94 -14.50 -1.63
N SER A 312 -9.57 -13.37 -1.02
CA SER A 312 -9.13 -12.16 -1.73
C SER A 312 -7.87 -12.44 -2.56
N ALA A 313 -6.89 -13.12 -1.97
CA ALA A 313 -5.66 -13.52 -2.64
C ALA A 313 -5.91 -14.46 -3.83
N LYS A 314 -6.82 -15.43 -3.69
CA LYS A 314 -7.23 -16.31 -4.79
C LYS A 314 -7.91 -15.56 -5.92
N ARG A 315 -8.78 -14.59 -5.63
CA ARG A 315 -9.43 -13.76 -6.66
C ARG A 315 -8.45 -12.87 -7.43
N ILE A 316 -7.38 -12.41 -6.77
CA ILE A 316 -6.30 -11.66 -7.43
C ILE A 316 -5.42 -12.57 -8.28
N LEU A 317 -5.09 -13.78 -7.82
CA LEU A 317 -4.07 -14.62 -8.46
C LEU A 317 -4.64 -15.64 -9.45
N TYR A 318 -5.93 -15.97 -9.38
CA TYR A 318 -6.58 -16.93 -10.26
C TYR A 318 -7.65 -16.25 -11.13
N PRO A 319 -7.38 -16.01 -12.44
CA PRO A 319 -8.31 -15.29 -13.32
C PRO A 319 -9.68 -15.96 -13.42
N ASP A 320 -9.70 -17.29 -13.48
CA ASP A 320 -10.90 -18.11 -13.65
C ASP A 320 -11.57 -18.51 -12.32
N HIS A 321 -11.25 -17.80 -11.23
CA HIS A 321 -11.95 -18.02 -9.97
C HIS A 321 -13.46 -17.77 -10.15
N HIS A 322 -14.30 -18.69 -9.67
CA HIS A 322 -15.75 -18.60 -9.87
C HIS A 322 -16.37 -17.29 -9.34
N ASP A 323 -15.81 -16.73 -8.28
CA ASP A 323 -16.23 -15.44 -7.70
C ASP A 323 -15.77 -14.21 -8.50
N ASN A 324 -14.95 -14.37 -9.55
CA ASN A 324 -14.55 -13.28 -10.45
C ASN A 324 -15.57 -13.00 -11.58
N LYS A 325 -16.68 -13.74 -11.65
CA LYS A 325 -17.74 -13.54 -12.64
C LYS A 325 -18.35 -12.12 -12.69
N PRO A 326 -18.71 -11.48 -11.55
CA PRO A 326 -19.30 -10.13 -11.60
C PRO A 326 -18.26 -9.06 -11.96
N PHE A 327 -17.04 -9.21 -11.44
CA PHE A 327 -15.91 -8.32 -11.71
C PHE A 327 -14.62 -9.13 -11.56
N ASN A 328 -13.81 -9.13 -12.62
CA ASN A 328 -12.57 -9.88 -12.66
C ASN A 328 -11.45 -9.07 -12.00
N MET A 329 -11.29 -9.25 -10.69
CA MET A 329 -10.28 -8.55 -9.89
C MET A 329 -8.86 -8.86 -10.37
N HIS A 330 -8.58 -10.08 -10.81
CA HIS A 330 -7.28 -10.45 -11.39
C HIS A 330 -6.95 -9.56 -12.59
N ASN A 331 -7.82 -9.50 -13.59
CA ASN A 331 -7.58 -8.71 -14.80
C ASN A 331 -7.38 -7.22 -14.47
N TYR A 332 -8.19 -6.69 -13.55
CA TYR A 332 -8.10 -5.30 -13.13
C TYR A 332 -6.75 -5.01 -12.44
N VAL A 333 -6.40 -5.75 -11.39
CA VAL A 333 -5.16 -5.57 -10.63
C VAL A 333 -3.93 -5.80 -11.51
N MET A 334 -3.93 -6.85 -12.32
CA MET A 334 -2.80 -7.14 -13.21
C MET A 334 -2.65 -6.09 -14.31
N SER A 335 -3.75 -5.50 -14.80
CA SER A 335 -3.66 -4.39 -15.75
C SER A 335 -2.97 -3.16 -15.16
N LEU A 336 -3.22 -2.83 -13.88
CA LEU A 336 -2.52 -1.75 -13.18
C LEU A 336 -1.03 -2.05 -13.01
N VAL A 337 -0.67 -3.28 -12.63
CA VAL A 337 0.73 -3.69 -12.46
C VAL A 337 1.50 -3.62 -13.78
N ILE A 338 0.89 -4.12 -14.87
CA ILE A 338 1.52 -4.23 -16.19
C ILE A 338 1.54 -2.91 -16.94
N PHE A 339 0.46 -2.13 -16.95
CA PHE A 339 0.37 -0.94 -17.82
C PHE A 339 0.51 0.39 -17.07
N GLY A 340 0.48 0.38 -15.73
CA GLY A 340 0.41 1.60 -14.92
C GLY A 340 1.64 2.53 -14.94
N ASN A 341 2.71 2.21 -15.67
CA ASN A 341 3.94 3.02 -15.71
C ASN A 341 4.40 3.40 -17.13
N GLU A 342 3.61 3.12 -18.17
CA GLU A 342 4.04 3.30 -19.57
C GLU A 342 3.77 4.71 -20.13
N SER A 343 3.49 5.70 -19.29
CA SER A 343 3.45 7.10 -19.73
C SER A 343 4.89 7.63 -19.92
N GLU A 344 5.57 7.16 -20.97
CA GLU A 344 6.94 7.54 -21.32
C GLU A 344 7.10 9.03 -21.66
N GLU A 345 5.99 9.75 -21.90
CA GLU A 345 6.01 11.21 -22.00
C GLU A 345 5.96 11.83 -20.60
N LYS A 346 7.10 11.79 -19.90
CA LYS A 346 7.37 12.68 -18.75
C LYS A 346 7.35 14.12 -19.27
N SER A 347 6.16 14.70 -19.38
CA SER A 347 6.02 16.12 -19.68
C SER A 347 6.78 16.88 -18.59
N PHE A 348 7.61 17.84 -18.98
CA PHE A 348 8.48 18.58 -18.05
C PHE A 348 7.70 19.39 -16.99
N PHE A 349 6.38 19.44 -17.10
CA PHE A 349 5.50 20.06 -16.13
C PHE A 349 5.15 19.06 -15.02
N GLU A 350 5.35 19.54 -13.79
CA GLU A 350 4.90 19.01 -12.50
C GLU A 350 3.76 17.98 -12.62
N GLY A 351 4.01 16.75 -12.17
CA GLY A 351 3.15 15.60 -12.40
C GLY A 351 1.69 15.90 -12.09
N THR A 352 0.82 15.59 -13.04
CA THR A 352 -0.60 15.91 -12.89
C THR A 352 -1.20 15.13 -11.72
N ALA A 353 -2.27 15.66 -11.10
CA ALA A 353 -2.99 14.94 -10.06
C ALA A 353 -3.49 13.55 -10.53
N MET A 354 -3.63 13.35 -11.85
CA MET A 354 -3.98 12.06 -12.44
C MET A 354 -2.79 11.09 -12.43
N GLU A 355 -1.58 11.53 -12.78
CA GLU A 355 -0.38 10.69 -12.69
C GLU A 355 -0.12 10.22 -11.26
N GLU A 356 -0.30 11.11 -10.28
CA GLU A 356 -0.19 10.74 -8.87
C GLU A 356 -1.21 9.67 -8.48
N HIS A 357 -2.43 9.80 -8.98
CA HIS A 357 -3.49 8.83 -8.76
C HIS A 357 -3.14 7.46 -9.35
N ASP A 358 -2.70 7.44 -10.61
CA ASP A 358 -2.35 6.20 -11.32
C ASP A 358 -1.14 5.49 -10.69
N MET A 359 -0.10 6.26 -10.30
CA MET A 359 1.04 5.74 -9.55
C MET A 359 0.61 5.11 -8.23
N ARG A 360 -0.30 5.75 -7.50
CA ARG A 360 -0.80 5.24 -6.22
C ARG A 360 -1.63 3.97 -6.42
N LEU A 361 -2.51 3.93 -7.42
CA LEU A 361 -3.27 2.72 -7.77
C LEU A 361 -2.35 1.55 -8.12
N ARG A 362 -1.33 1.80 -8.94
CA ARG A 362 -0.32 0.80 -9.31
C ARG A 362 0.40 0.27 -8.07
N ASN A 363 0.84 1.14 -7.17
CA ASN A 363 1.56 0.72 -5.98
C ASN A 363 0.69 -0.13 -5.04
N LEU A 364 -0.57 0.27 -4.84
CA LEU A 364 -1.54 -0.55 -4.10
C LEU A 364 -1.79 -1.89 -4.79
N ALA A 365 -1.83 -1.92 -6.12
CA ALA A 365 -2.00 -3.15 -6.90
C ALA A 365 -0.83 -4.12 -6.68
N ILE A 366 0.42 -3.67 -6.86
CA ILE A 366 1.59 -4.53 -6.65
C ILE A 366 1.73 -4.95 -5.18
N CYS A 367 1.36 -4.08 -4.22
CA CYS A 367 1.31 -4.42 -2.81
C CYS A 367 0.29 -5.55 -2.53
N SER A 368 -0.92 -5.45 -3.09
CA SER A 368 -1.95 -6.49 -2.95
C SER A 368 -1.53 -7.84 -3.57
N VAL A 369 -0.82 -7.81 -4.70
CA VAL A 369 -0.22 -9.01 -5.33
C VAL A 369 0.87 -9.60 -4.44
N ALA A 370 1.76 -8.77 -3.90
CA ALA A 370 2.83 -9.20 -2.99
C ALA A 370 2.27 -9.86 -1.73
N ASN A 371 1.26 -9.25 -1.11
CA ASN A 371 0.56 -9.80 0.05
C ASN A 371 -0.11 -11.13 -0.30
N SER A 372 -0.80 -11.20 -1.44
CA SER A 372 -1.49 -12.41 -1.92
C SER A 372 -0.52 -13.58 -2.17
N LEU A 373 0.60 -13.32 -2.85
CA LEU A 373 1.62 -14.33 -3.13
C LEU A 373 2.25 -14.85 -1.83
N ALA A 374 2.66 -13.94 -0.94
CA ALA A 374 3.25 -14.31 0.34
C ALA A 374 2.29 -15.12 1.21
N LEU A 375 1.01 -14.71 1.27
CA LEU A 375 -0.03 -15.41 2.02
C LEU A 375 -0.25 -16.82 1.48
N LEU A 376 -0.50 -16.98 0.17
CA LEU A 376 -0.75 -18.31 -0.39
C LEU A 376 0.49 -19.22 -0.37
N ALA A 377 1.70 -18.65 -0.42
CA ALA A 377 2.95 -19.38 -0.26
C ALA A 377 3.07 -19.94 1.17
N LYS A 378 2.82 -19.09 2.18
CA LYS A 378 2.80 -19.48 3.60
C LYS A 378 1.76 -20.56 3.88
N GLU A 379 0.62 -20.51 3.21
CA GLU A 379 -0.47 -21.49 3.33
C GLU A 379 -0.27 -22.74 2.45
N GLY A 380 0.82 -22.82 1.69
CA GLY A 380 1.14 -23.99 0.85
C GLY A 380 0.18 -24.23 -0.31
N CYS A 381 -0.59 -23.23 -0.73
CA CYS A 381 -1.58 -23.33 -1.81
C CYS A 381 -1.28 -22.43 -3.02
N LEU A 382 -0.15 -21.72 -3.01
CA LEU A 382 0.24 -20.85 -4.13
C LEU A 382 0.43 -21.65 -5.43
N SER A 383 1.11 -22.79 -5.40
CA SER A 383 1.38 -23.61 -6.60
C SER A 383 0.09 -24.03 -7.30
N GLN A 384 -0.89 -24.53 -6.54
CA GLN A 384 -2.21 -24.93 -7.06
C GLN A 384 -2.99 -23.75 -7.65
N THR A 385 -2.82 -22.55 -7.07
CA THR A 385 -3.54 -21.35 -7.50
C THR A 385 -3.01 -20.81 -8.82
N ILE A 386 -1.69 -20.83 -9.02
CA ILE A 386 -1.04 -20.28 -10.23
C ILE A 386 -0.88 -21.30 -11.36
N ASP A 387 -0.93 -22.60 -11.08
CA ASP A 387 -0.70 -23.66 -12.09
C ASP A 387 -1.56 -23.50 -13.36
N PRO A 388 -2.87 -23.19 -13.28
CA PRO A 388 -3.71 -23.03 -14.46
C PRO A 388 -3.27 -21.91 -15.42
N CYS A 389 -2.55 -20.91 -14.91
CA CYS A 389 -2.13 -19.72 -15.65
C CYS A 389 -0.61 -19.50 -15.58
N LYS A 390 0.15 -20.57 -15.30
CA LYS A 390 1.58 -20.51 -15.01
C LYS A 390 2.42 -19.86 -16.12
N ASP A 391 2.06 -20.09 -17.37
CA ASP A 391 2.77 -19.51 -18.51
C ASP A 391 2.59 -17.98 -18.58
N TRP A 392 1.43 -17.46 -18.20
CA TRP A 392 1.20 -16.02 -18.10
C TRP A 392 2.09 -15.39 -17.01
N TYR A 393 2.18 -16.02 -15.84
CA TYR A 393 3.10 -15.56 -14.79
C TYR A 393 4.56 -15.55 -15.26
N LYS A 394 4.96 -16.61 -15.96
CA LYS A 394 6.31 -16.78 -16.48
C LYS A 394 6.67 -15.76 -17.54
N ASP A 395 5.79 -15.54 -18.51
CA ASP A 395 6.12 -14.80 -19.72
C ASP A 395 5.63 -13.34 -19.70
N VAL A 396 4.73 -12.97 -18.77
CA VAL A 396 4.22 -11.60 -18.62
C VAL A 396 4.62 -10.98 -17.28
N LEU A 397 4.19 -11.58 -16.16
CA LEU A 397 4.37 -10.95 -14.85
C LEU A 397 5.84 -10.89 -14.42
N ILE A 398 6.59 -12.00 -14.53
CA ILE A 398 8.00 -12.04 -14.10
C ILE A 398 8.87 -11.01 -14.82
N PRO A 399 8.87 -10.90 -16.17
CA PRO A 399 9.61 -9.86 -16.86
C PRO A 399 9.26 -8.45 -16.37
N ARG A 400 7.97 -8.17 -16.15
CA ARG A 400 7.54 -6.86 -15.65
C ARG A 400 8.04 -6.57 -14.24
N LEU A 401 7.96 -7.53 -13.31
CA LEU A 401 8.48 -7.34 -11.95
C LEU A 401 10.01 -7.17 -11.93
N VAL A 402 10.73 -7.83 -12.84
CA VAL A 402 12.19 -7.65 -12.97
C VAL A 402 12.52 -6.27 -13.55
N GLN A 403 11.70 -5.75 -14.46
CA GLN A 403 11.80 -4.37 -14.93
C GLN A 403 11.57 -3.38 -13.77
N ASP A 404 10.55 -3.60 -12.94
CA ASP A 404 10.28 -2.76 -11.76
C ASP A 404 11.43 -2.76 -10.74
N LEU A 405 12.10 -3.91 -10.56
CA LEU A 405 13.34 -3.97 -9.78
C LEU A 405 14.48 -3.15 -10.41
N SER A 406 14.59 -3.17 -11.73
CA SER A 406 15.64 -2.46 -12.45
C SER A 406 15.47 -0.93 -12.37
N THR A 407 14.25 -0.45 -12.10
CA THR A 407 13.92 0.97 -11.93
C THR A 407 13.85 1.41 -10.46
N ALA A 408 14.45 0.64 -9.54
CA ALA A 408 14.44 0.93 -8.09
C ALA A 408 14.93 2.34 -7.72
N GLY A 409 15.83 2.94 -8.51
CA GLY A 409 16.30 4.31 -8.30
C GLY A 409 15.23 5.39 -8.52
N GLU A 410 14.23 5.10 -9.37
CA GLU A 410 13.12 6.00 -9.65
C GLU A 410 11.87 5.65 -8.83
N HIS A 411 11.62 4.35 -8.64
CA HIS A 411 10.41 3.81 -8.03
C HIS A 411 10.74 2.77 -6.95
N PRO A 412 11.33 3.21 -5.82
CA PRO A 412 11.84 2.31 -4.78
C PRO A 412 10.75 1.46 -4.12
N HIS A 413 9.55 2.01 -3.94
CA HIS A 413 8.41 1.27 -3.35
C HIS A 413 7.94 0.14 -4.27
N ASP A 414 7.84 0.40 -5.58
CA ASP A 414 7.44 -0.60 -6.57
C ASP A 414 8.48 -1.71 -6.65
N ALA A 415 9.77 -1.35 -6.68
CA ALA A 415 10.87 -2.32 -6.64
C ALA A 415 10.82 -3.20 -5.37
N CYS A 416 10.52 -2.63 -4.20
CA CYS A 416 10.39 -3.39 -2.96
C CYS A 416 9.26 -4.43 -3.04
N TYR A 417 8.07 -4.03 -3.50
CA TYR A 417 6.97 -4.98 -3.68
C TYR A 417 7.25 -6.00 -4.78
N ALA A 418 7.89 -5.60 -5.89
CA ALA A 418 8.32 -6.50 -6.95
C ALA A 418 9.29 -7.56 -6.43
N CYS A 419 10.26 -7.17 -5.59
CA CYS A 419 11.17 -8.10 -4.91
C CYS A 419 10.41 -9.16 -4.11
N ARG A 420 9.42 -8.72 -3.30
CA ARG A 420 8.58 -9.62 -2.49
C ARG A 420 7.77 -10.59 -3.34
N CYS A 421 7.19 -10.12 -4.44
CA CYS A 421 6.48 -10.96 -5.41
C CYS A 421 7.41 -12.03 -6.00
N LEU A 422 8.58 -11.62 -6.50
CA LEU A 422 9.55 -12.53 -7.12
C LEU A 422 10.09 -13.56 -6.12
N SER A 423 10.37 -13.17 -4.89
CA SER A 423 10.80 -14.09 -3.83
C SER A 423 9.74 -15.17 -3.54
N SER A 424 8.46 -14.78 -3.42
CA SER A 424 7.35 -15.71 -3.19
C SER A 424 7.13 -16.66 -4.38
N LEU A 425 7.31 -16.18 -5.61
CA LEU A 425 7.20 -17.00 -6.82
C LEU A 425 8.40 -17.97 -6.98
N ALA A 426 9.62 -17.51 -6.67
CA ALA A 426 10.84 -18.31 -6.79
C ALA A 426 10.84 -19.51 -5.83
N THR A 427 10.36 -19.31 -4.59
CA THR A 427 10.25 -20.37 -3.58
C THR A 427 9.19 -21.42 -3.91
N THR A 428 8.21 -21.08 -4.74
CA THR A 428 7.08 -21.96 -5.06
C THR A 428 7.32 -22.83 -6.29
N CYS A 429 8.06 -22.34 -7.28
CA CYS A 429 8.28 -23.09 -8.52
C CYS A 429 9.66 -22.84 -9.16
N GLU A 430 10.45 -23.91 -9.28
CA GLU A 430 11.79 -23.89 -9.89
C GLU A 430 11.79 -23.31 -11.32
N ARG A 431 10.78 -23.65 -12.15
CA ARG A 431 10.66 -23.12 -13.52
C ARG A 431 10.48 -21.60 -13.55
N LEU A 432 9.79 -21.03 -12.56
CA LEU A 432 9.62 -19.58 -12.45
C LEU A 432 10.93 -18.94 -11.98
N ALA A 433 11.62 -19.56 -11.02
CA ALA A 433 12.95 -19.11 -10.59
C ALA A 433 13.98 -19.10 -11.73
N ASP A 434 13.98 -20.13 -12.59
CA ASP A 434 14.86 -20.18 -13.75
C ASP A 434 14.53 -19.09 -14.78
N LYS A 435 13.25 -18.82 -15.01
CA LYS A 435 12.84 -17.69 -15.87
C LYS A 435 13.36 -16.36 -15.29
N MET A 436 13.26 -16.14 -13.98
CA MET A 436 13.78 -14.94 -13.33
C MET A 436 15.29 -14.77 -13.59
N LYS A 437 16.07 -15.84 -13.51
CA LYS A 437 17.51 -15.81 -13.85
C LYS A 437 17.74 -15.42 -15.31
N ILE A 438 16.96 -16.01 -16.23
CA ILE A 438 17.08 -15.76 -17.68
C ILE A 438 16.78 -14.29 -18.02
N VAL A 439 15.76 -13.70 -17.41
CA VAL A 439 15.36 -12.30 -17.68
C VAL A 439 16.25 -11.27 -16.96
N GLY A 440 17.34 -11.68 -16.31
CA GLY A 440 18.26 -10.77 -15.63
C GLY A 440 17.86 -10.41 -14.19
N GLY A 441 16.99 -11.19 -13.55
CA GLY A 441 16.51 -10.94 -12.19
C GLY A 441 17.62 -10.78 -11.14
N LEU A 442 18.73 -11.51 -11.27
CA LEU A 442 19.88 -11.38 -10.36
C LEU A 442 20.58 -10.02 -10.48
N TYR A 443 20.72 -9.52 -11.71
CA TYR A 443 21.31 -8.20 -11.95
C TYR A 443 20.40 -7.09 -11.43
N ALA A 444 19.09 -7.19 -11.73
CA ALA A 444 18.08 -6.25 -11.24
C ALA A 444 18.02 -6.22 -9.70
N LEU A 445 18.06 -7.38 -9.05
CA LEU A 445 18.08 -7.49 -7.59
C LEU A 445 19.32 -6.83 -6.99
N LYS A 446 20.51 -7.10 -7.55
CA LYS A 446 21.76 -6.47 -7.08
C LYS A 446 21.71 -4.95 -7.24
N SER A 447 21.22 -4.47 -8.38
CA SER A 447 21.04 -3.03 -8.61
C SER A 447 20.05 -2.41 -7.62
N ALA A 448 18.92 -3.07 -7.35
CA ALA A 448 17.94 -2.63 -6.39
C ALA A 448 18.48 -2.63 -4.95
N GLU A 449 19.31 -3.61 -4.59
CA GLU A 449 20.00 -3.69 -3.30
C GLU A 449 20.99 -2.54 -3.13
N GLU A 450 21.81 -2.25 -4.14
CA GLU A 450 22.73 -1.10 -4.14
C GLU A 450 21.97 0.22 -3.97
N VAL A 451 20.83 0.38 -4.64
CA VAL A 451 19.92 1.52 -4.43
C VAL A 451 19.36 1.53 -3.01
N GLY A 452 18.90 0.39 -2.49
CA GLY A 452 18.36 0.26 -1.14
C GLY A 452 19.36 0.66 -0.05
N GLN A 453 20.60 0.16 -0.16
CA GLN A 453 21.68 0.47 0.76
C GLN A 453 22.08 1.95 0.72
N THR A 454 22.02 2.57 -0.46
CA THR A 454 22.39 3.98 -0.64
C THR A 454 21.28 4.96 -0.25
N GLU A 455 20.03 4.66 -0.59
CA GLU A 455 18.88 5.57 -0.42
C GLU A 455 18.10 5.34 0.89
N PHE A 456 17.82 4.10 1.26
CA PHE A 456 16.90 3.75 2.37
C PHE A 456 17.63 3.20 3.60
N GLY A 457 18.96 3.19 3.54
CA GLY A 457 19.83 2.83 4.63
C GLY A 457 19.87 1.32 4.70
N GLY A 458 21.07 0.75 4.74
CA GLY A 458 21.21 -0.67 4.99
C GLY A 458 20.42 -1.03 6.24
N ILE A 459 19.38 -1.86 6.07
CA ILE A 459 18.95 -2.71 7.16
C ILE A 459 20.23 -3.44 7.54
N PRO A 460 20.74 -3.31 8.79
CA PRO A 460 21.85 -4.15 9.21
C PRO A 460 21.37 -5.59 8.99
N LEU A 461 21.84 -6.22 7.90
CA LEU A 461 21.56 -7.60 7.63
C LEU A 461 22.18 -8.33 8.81
N ASP A 462 21.35 -8.91 9.66
CA ASP A 462 21.84 -9.90 10.61
C ASP A 462 22.59 -10.94 9.75
N GLU A 463 23.89 -11.11 10.01
CA GLU A 463 24.86 -11.84 9.15
C GLU A 463 24.45 -13.30 8.86
N ASP A 464 23.36 -13.79 9.45
CA ASP A 464 22.86 -15.15 9.35
C ASP A 464 21.83 -15.41 8.22
N SER A 465 21.50 -14.41 7.39
CA SER A 465 20.49 -14.56 6.32
C SER A 465 21.08 -14.70 4.91
N THR A 466 21.78 -15.79 4.63
CA THR A 466 22.17 -16.18 3.26
C THR A 466 21.06 -16.93 2.54
N PHE A 467 20.64 -16.40 1.38
CA PHE A 467 19.70 -17.01 0.43
C PHE A 467 20.23 -18.27 -0.26
#